data_AF-V4JBP4-F1
#
_entry.id   AF-V4JBP4-F1
#
_cell.length_a   1.000
_cell.length_b   1.000
_cell.length_c   1.000
_cell.angle_alpha   90.00
_cell.angle_beta   90.00
_cell.angle_gamma   90.00
#
_symmetry.space_group_name_H-M   'P 1'
#
loop_
_entity.id
_entity.type
_entity.pdbx_description
1 polymer ?
#
loop_
_entity_poly.entity_id
_entity_poly.type
_entity_poly.pdbx_seq_one_letter_code
_entity_poly.pdbx_strand_id
1 'polypeptide(L)'
;MPYWRAIHARLLWSALPLLLPILALAQTPCQPAYVEAARNLDNATRYRQRPNGERCEGFYSGTVSNRLELLGLFARPLRFDPSDHALTLAAALPDRAIAIVGQLIPSRRYWRLDARLPANAELRWPTRLLTRHQRFRADQVGLYGRLLEPPTTAEPGTWLVPIAVRDGPASAGDPQLLLRTPTALSQVLWRAVSAPGLRCGTYADDWQVLLDNQRPRGFGAGAAIRIPLPDTRLGPSLCMEVQADPRADPDRPLRTEVRILR
;
A
#
# COMPACT_ATOMS: atom_id res chain seq x y z
N MET A 1 51.98 -30.60 -63.85
CA MET A 1 52.58 -29.27 -63.69
C MET A 1 51.62 -28.24 -64.28
N PRO A 2 51.35 -27.06 -63.68
CA PRO A 2 51.25 -26.67 -62.27
C PRO A 2 49.82 -26.18 -61.90
N TYR A 3 49.53 -26.12 -60.59
CA TYR A 3 48.84 -25.09 -59.80
C TYR A 3 47.77 -24.19 -60.48
N TRP A 4 46.61 -23.96 -59.88
CA TRP A 4 46.42 -22.81 -58.97
C TRP A 4 45.24 -23.00 -58.03
N ARG A 5 45.49 -22.70 -56.75
CA ARG A 5 44.57 -22.70 -55.61
C ARG A 5 43.78 -21.39 -55.62
N ALA A 6 42.46 -21.44 -55.36
CA ALA A 6 41.71 -20.28 -54.90
C ALA A 6 41.39 -20.47 -53.41
N ILE A 7 41.96 -19.58 -52.61
CA ILE A 7 41.97 -19.55 -51.16
C ILE A 7 40.61 -19.04 -50.66
N HIS A 8 39.91 -19.86 -49.86
CA HIS A 8 38.76 -19.43 -49.09
C HIS A 8 39.20 -18.53 -47.93
N ALA A 9 39.17 -17.22 -48.13
CA ALA A 9 39.29 -16.24 -47.06
C ALA A 9 37.97 -16.18 -46.26
N ARG A 10 37.78 -17.12 -45.32
CA ARG A 10 36.74 -17.02 -44.30
C ARG A 10 37.18 -15.97 -43.27
N LEU A 11 36.71 -14.74 -43.44
CA LEU A 11 36.72 -13.71 -42.41
C LEU A 11 35.93 -14.21 -41.19
N LEU A 12 36.67 -14.71 -40.21
CA LEU A 12 36.23 -14.89 -38.83
C LEU A 12 36.03 -13.50 -38.22
N TRP A 13 34.86 -12.91 -38.44
CA TRP A 13 34.36 -11.84 -37.58
C TRP A 13 34.01 -12.48 -36.24
N SER A 14 34.94 -12.33 -35.31
CA SER A 14 34.79 -12.64 -33.89
C SER A 14 33.59 -11.87 -33.34
N ALA A 15 32.42 -12.52 -33.35
CA ALA A 15 31.29 -12.11 -32.55
C ALA A 15 31.69 -12.28 -31.09
N LEU A 16 32.24 -11.23 -30.48
CA LEU A 16 32.41 -11.12 -29.04
C LEU A 16 31.02 -10.79 -28.49
N PRO A 17 30.28 -11.75 -27.90
CA PRO A 17 29.04 -11.39 -27.25
C PRO A 17 29.46 -10.57 -26.03
N LEU A 18 29.16 -9.27 -26.04
CA LEU A 18 29.14 -8.43 -24.85
C LEU A 18 28.14 -9.07 -23.87
N LEU A 19 28.64 -10.03 -23.09
CA LEU A 19 28.04 -10.52 -21.85
C LEU A 19 28.10 -9.35 -20.85
N LEU A 20 27.23 -8.36 -21.06
CA LEU A 20 26.82 -7.45 -20.00
C LEU A 20 26.10 -8.33 -18.97
N PRO A 21 26.69 -8.58 -17.78
CA PRO A 21 25.94 -9.23 -16.74
C PRO A 21 24.78 -8.32 -16.42
N ILE A 22 23.56 -8.78 -16.71
CA ILE A 22 22.34 -8.17 -16.21
C ILE A 22 22.36 -8.43 -14.70
N LEU A 23 23.15 -7.62 -13.98
CA LEU A 23 23.03 -7.44 -12.55
C LEU A 23 21.66 -6.79 -12.37
N ALA A 24 20.64 -7.63 -12.29
CA ALA A 24 19.37 -7.27 -11.72
C ALA A 24 19.67 -6.83 -10.29
N LEU A 25 19.98 -5.55 -10.13
CA LEU A 25 20.06 -4.90 -8.84
C LEU A 25 18.72 -5.18 -8.20
N ALA A 26 18.71 -6.12 -7.26
CA ALA A 26 17.56 -6.43 -6.45
C ALA A 26 17.22 -5.13 -5.71
N GLN A 27 16.30 -4.35 -6.29
CA GLN A 27 15.92 -3.06 -5.75
C GLN A 27 15.43 -3.33 -4.33
N THR A 28 16.16 -2.80 -3.35
CA THR A 28 15.79 -2.95 -1.95
C THR A 28 14.38 -2.39 -1.77
N PRO A 29 13.48 -3.07 -1.03
CA PRO A 29 12.15 -2.52 -0.76
C PRO A 29 12.20 -1.22 0.07
N CYS A 30 13.35 -0.90 0.66
CA CYS A 30 13.59 0.29 1.45
C CYS A 30 13.57 1.54 0.59
N GLN A 31 12.78 2.53 1.00
CA GLN A 31 12.85 3.85 0.37
C GLN A 31 13.92 4.70 1.09
N PRO A 32 14.91 5.26 0.36
CA PRO A 32 16.03 5.99 0.98
C PRO A 32 15.61 7.11 1.93
N ALA A 33 14.55 7.85 1.59
CA ALA A 33 14.04 8.94 2.42
C ALA A 33 13.64 8.48 3.83
N TYR A 34 13.03 7.30 3.98
CA TYR A 34 12.64 6.79 5.30
C TYR A 34 13.81 6.21 6.08
N VAL A 35 14.80 5.63 5.38
CA VAL A 35 16.05 5.19 6.02
C VAL A 35 16.77 6.39 6.63
N GLU A 36 16.90 7.47 5.86
CA GLU A 36 17.54 8.72 6.29
C GLU A 36 16.78 9.39 7.44
N ALA A 37 15.45 9.39 7.38
CA ALA A 37 14.57 9.91 8.42
C ALA A 37 14.60 9.07 9.73
N ALA A 38 15.10 7.84 9.67
CA ALA A 38 15.22 6.94 10.80
C ALA A 38 16.64 6.87 11.38
N ARG A 39 17.61 7.60 10.81
CA ARG A 39 19.04 7.46 11.15
C ARG A 39 19.37 7.68 12.63
N ASN A 40 18.63 8.58 13.30
CA ASN A 40 18.82 8.97 14.70
C ASN A 40 17.98 8.13 15.69
N LEU A 41 17.26 7.11 15.21
CA LEU A 41 16.47 6.22 16.07
C LEU A 41 17.26 4.97 16.45
N ASP A 42 16.85 4.34 17.55
CA ASP A 42 17.44 3.09 18.02
C ASP A 42 17.48 2.04 16.92
N ASN A 43 18.63 1.39 16.78
CA ASN A 43 18.87 0.44 15.70
C ASN A 43 17.81 -0.68 15.68
N ALA A 44 17.36 -1.16 16.85
CA ALA A 44 16.36 -2.22 16.95
C ALA A 44 15.00 -1.84 16.30
N THR A 45 14.62 -0.56 16.41
CA THR A 45 13.29 -0.08 16.04
C THR A 45 13.26 0.74 14.75
N ARG A 46 14.38 1.33 14.33
CA ARG A 46 14.44 2.20 13.15
C ARG A 46 14.00 1.48 11.86
N TYR A 47 13.46 2.26 10.93
CA TYR A 47 13.10 1.77 9.61
C TYR A 47 14.35 1.33 8.85
N ARG A 48 14.39 0.04 8.50
CA ARG A 48 15.51 -0.59 7.79
C ARG A 48 15.06 -1.90 7.17
N GLN A 49 15.92 -2.47 6.33
CA GLN A 49 15.75 -3.82 5.84
C GLN A 49 15.79 -4.82 7.00
N ARG A 50 14.79 -5.70 7.06
CA ARG A 50 14.71 -6.78 8.06
C ARG A 50 15.46 -8.02 7.57
N PRO A 51 15.76 -8.99 8.46
CA PRO A 51 16.39 -10.25 8.05
C PRO A 51 15.64 -10.91 6.89
N ASN A 52 16.38 -11.60 6.02
CA ASN A 52 15.92 -12.23 4.76
C ASN A 52 15.69 -11.25 3.60
N GLY A 53 15.76 -9.94 3.84
CA GLY A 53 15.76 -8.93 2.78
C GLY A 53 14.41 -8.65 2.12
N GLU A 54 13.37 -9.43 2.46
CA GLU A 54 12.02 -9.40 1.85
C GLU A 54 11.22 -8.14 2.17
N ARG A 55 11.53 -7.46 3.28
CA ARG A 55 10.83 -6.25 3.72
C ARG A 55 11.75 -5.23 4.37
N CYS A 56 11.33 -3.99 4.28
CA CYS A 56 11.81 -2.90 5.13
C CYS A 56 10.71 -2.51 6.09
N GLU A 57 11.08 -2.34 7.36
CA GLU A 57 10.10 -2.12 8.42
C GLU A 57 10.74 -1.31 9.54
N GLY A 58 9.97 -0.42 10.17
CA GLY A 58 10.35 0.22 11.42
C GLY A 58 9.86 1.65 11.54
N PHE A 59 10.37 2.33 12.57
CA PHE A 59 9.99 3.70 12.88
C PHE A 59 10.89 4.71 12.19
N TYR A 60 10.33 5.89 11.89
CA TYR A 60 11.04 7.05 11.36
C TYR A 60 10.40 8.35 11.87
N SER A 61 11.14 9.45 11.78
CA SER A 61 10.63 10.79 12.11
C SER A 61 10.13 11.47 10.85
N GLY A 62 8.99 12.16 10.92
CA GLY A 62 8.41 12.84 9.76
C GLY A 62 7.57 14.04 10.17
N THR A 63 7.39 14.96 9.22
CA THR A 63 6.42 16.04 9.38
C THR A 63 5.01 15.48 9.26
N VAL A 64 4.08 16.03 10.05
CA VAL A 64 2.66 15.68 9.94
C VAL A 64 2.14 16.29 8.64
N SER A 65 1.63 15.45 7.74
CA SER A 65 0.90 15.92 6.56
C SER A 65 -0.30 16.75 6.97
N ASN A 66 -0.65 17.77 6.19
CA ASN A 66 -1.90 18.53 6.34
C ASN A 66 -3.03 17.98 5.45
N ARG A 67 -2.88 16.76 4.91
CA ARG A 67 -3.81 16.15 3.94
C ARG A 67 -4.52 14.93 4.53
N LEU A 68 -5.60 14.51 3.89
CA LEU A 68 -6.15 13.17 4.07
C LEU A 68 -5.12 12.14 3.60
N GLU A 69 -4.81 11.19 4.46
CA GLU A 69 -3.83 10.14 4.19
C GLU A 69 -4.51 8.77 4.13
N LEU A 70 -4.16 8.00 3.11
CA LEU A 70 -4.47 6.58 3.07
C LEU A 70 -3.65 5.85 4.13
N LEU A 71 -4.35 5.26 5.10
CA LEU A 71 -3.72 4.43 6.13
C LEU A 71 -3.72 2.96 5.70
N GLY A 72 -4.86 2.44 5.22
CA GLY A 72 -5.02 1.02 4.94
C GLY A 72 -6.19 0.69 4.02
N LEU A 73 -6.14 -0.50 3.43
CA LEU A 73 -7.17 -1.12 2.63
C LEU A 73 -7.15 -2.62 2.91
N PHE A 74 -8.15 -3.08 3.63
CA PHE A 74 -8.21 -4.45 4.10
C PHE A 74 -9.39 -5.20 3.50
N ALA A 75 -9.20 -6.48 3.21
CA ALA A 75 -10.31 -7.38 2.90
C ALA A 75 -11.17 -7.64 4.16
N ARG A 76 -10.55 -7.63 5.35
CA ARG A 76 -11.19 -7.80 6.67
C ARG A 76 -10.42 -7.03 7.75
N PRO A 77 -11.06 -6.58 8.85
CA PRO A 77 -10.36 -5.86 9.92
C PRO A 77 -9.17 -6.64 10.49
N LEU A 78 -8.05 -5.94 10.70
CA LEU A 78 -6.85 -6.51 11.30
C LEU A 78 -7.10 -6.84 12.78
N ARG A 79 -6.64 -8.01 13.23
CA ARG A 79 -6.58 -8.38 14.65
C ARG A 79 -5.18 -8.88 14.97
N PHE A 80 -4.66 -8.45 16.11
CA PHE A 80 -3.45 -9.01 16.68
C PHE A 80 -3.84 -9.96 17.79
N ASP A 81 -3.39 -11.20 17.68
CA ASP A 81 -3.37 -12.12 18.83
C ASP A 81 -2.10 -11.83 19.63
N PRO A 82 -2.19 -11.52 20.95
CA PRO A 82 -1.01 -11.33 21.79
C PRO A 82 -0.08 -12.55 21.87
N SER A 83 -0.63 -13.76 21.68
CA SER A 83 0.11 -15.02 21.66
C SER A 83 0.78 -15.28 20.32
N ASP A 84 0.19 -14.77 19.23
CA ASP A 84 0.81 -14.84 17.91
C ASP A 84 1.88 -13.76 17.74
N HIS A 85 2.94 -14.11 17.04
CA HIS A 85 4.08 -13.26 16.81
C HIS A 85 4.25 -12.89 15.35
N ALA A 86 3.42 -13.45 14.46
CA ALA A 86 3.40 -13.12 13.05
C ALA A 86 1.98 -13.17 12.49
N LEU A 87 1.77 -12.48 11.37
CA LEU A 87 0.58 -12.62 10.54
C LEU A 87 0.99 -13.08 9.16
N THR A 88 0.17 -13.89 8.52
CA THR A 88 0.37 -14.26 7.12
C THR A 88 -0.45 -13.33 6.24
N LEU A 89 0.25 -12.49 5.48
CA LEU A 89 -0.34 -11.50 4.58
C LEU A 89 -0.35 -12.05 3.15
N ALA A 90 -1.48 -11.89 2.47
CA ALA A 90 -1.63 -12.21 1.05
C ALA A 90 -2.34 -11.06 0.33
N ALA A 91 -2.17 -10.98 -0.99
CA ALA A 91 -3.03 -10.15 -1.81
C ALA A 91 -4.45 -10.75 -1.86
N ALA A 92 -5.49 -9.91 -1.85
CA ALA A 92 -6.84 -10.36 -2.19
C ALA A 92 -6.93 -10.86 -3.65
N LEU A 93 -6.01 -10.40 -4.50
CA LEU A 93 -5.83 -10.80 -5.90
C LEU A 93 -4.55 -11.64 -6.02
N PRO A 94 -4.63 -12.98 -5.88
CA PRO A 94 -3.45 -13.81 -5.82
C PRO A 94 -2.68 -13.85 -7.15
N ASP A 95 -3.29 -13.56 -8.30
CA ASP A 95 -2.64 -13.60 -9.62
C ASP A 95 -1.74 -12.38 -9.90
N ARG A 96 -1.62 -11.41 -8.98
CA ARG A 96 -0.90 -10.15 -9.21
C ARG A 96 0.20 -9.92 -8.20
N ALA A 97 1.33 -9.39 -8.69
CA ALA A 97 2.41 -8.91 -7.85
C ALA A 97 2.09 -7.51 -7.29
N ILE A 98 2.28 -7.34 -5.98
CA ILE A 98 1.97 -6.08 -5.27
C ILE A 98 3.15 -5.62 -4.41
N ALA A 99 3.23 -4.33 -4.15
CA ALA A 99 3.98 -3.77 -3.04
C ALA A 99 3.04 -3.66 -1.84
N ILE A 100 3.34 -4.38 -0.76
CA ILE A 100 2.64 -4.18 0.51
C ILE A 100 3.22 -2.92 1.16
N VAL A 101 2.34 -2.00 1.53
CA VAL A 101 2.68 -0.83 2.32
C VAL A 101 1.89 -0.90 3.62
N GLY A 102 2.61 -0.95 4.73
CA GLY A 102 2.06 -0.79 6.07
C GLY A 102 2.39 0.58 6.62
N GLN A 103 1.42 1.21 7.27
CA GLN A 103 1.61 2.49 7.92
C GLN A 103 0.88 2.51 9.24
N LEU A 104 1.52 3.11 10.23
CA LEU A 104 0.92 3.41 11.50
C LEU A 104 1.43 4.78 11.86
N ILE A 105 0.50 5.66 12.18
CA ILE A 105 0.85 7.06 12.36
C ILE A 105 0.29 7.63 13.65
N PRO A 106 1.00 7.43 14.77
CA PRO A 106 0.82 8.23 15.97
C PRO A 106 1.47 9.59 15.77
N SER A 107 1.18 10.55 16.66
CA SER A 107 1.80 11.87 16.63
C SER A 107 3.33 11.77 16.69
N ARG A 108 4.03 12.36 15.70
CA ARG A 108 5.50 12.58 15.63
C ARG A 108 6.42 11.37 15.45
N ARG A 109 5.95 10.12 15.61
CA ARG A 109 6.78 8.91 15.39
C ARG A 109 6.06 7.90 14.50
N TYR A 110 6.43 7.85 13.24
CA TYR A 110 5.73 7.07 12.22
C TYR A 110 6.30 5.67 12.19
N TRP A 111 5.46 4.67 11.91
CA TRP A 111 5.90 3.33 11.55
C TRP A 111 5.54 3.04 10.11
N ARG A 112 6.44 2.34 9.41
CA ARG A 112 6.25 1.92 8.04
C ARG A 112 6.72 0.49 7.83
N LEU A 113 6.02 -0.20 6.95
CA LEU A 113 6.42 -1.46 6.32
C LEU A 113 6.36 -1.28 4.81
N ASP A 114 7.40 -1.72 4.10
CA ASP A 114 7.42 -1.87 2.66
C ASP A 114 7.91 -3.29 2.34
N ALA A 115 7.13 -4.03 1.56
CA ALA A 115 7.52 -5.35 1.08
C ALA A 115 7.05 -5.53 -0.37
N ARG A 116 7.73 -6.39 -1.11
CA ARG A 116 7.25 -6.86 -2.42
C ARG A 116 6.66 -8.25 -2.23
N LEU A 117 5.47 -8.46 -2.75
CA LEU A 117 4.77 -9.73 -2.74
C LEU A 117 4.55 -10.18 -4.18
N PRO A 118 5.25 -11.22 -4.66
CA PRO A 118 4.97 -11.84 -5.95
C PRO A 118 3.54 -12.38 -6.04
N ALA A 119 3.07 -12.65 -7.26
CA ALA A 119 1.80 -13.35 -7.46
C ALA A 119 1.83 -14.72 -6.75
N ASN A 120 0.73 -15.07 -6.10
CA ASN A 120 0.46 -16.28 -5.33
C ASN A 120 1.40 -16.50 -4.14
N ALA A 121 2.21 -15.50 -3.79
CA ALA A 121 3.06 -15.53 -2.62
C ALA A 121 2.33 -15.03 -1.37
N GLU A 122 2.88 -15.39 -0.22
CA GLU A 122 2.46 -14.88 1.07
C GLU A 122 3.66 -14.28 1.81
N LEU A 123 3.41 -13.25 2.61
CA LEU A 123 4.40 -12.66 3.49
C LEU A 123 4.06 -13.01 4.93
N ARG A 124 4.93 -13.82 5.55
CA ARG A 124 4.90 -13.99 7.00
C ARG A 124 5.50 -12.75 7.66
N TRP A 125 4.65 -11.92 8.25
CA TRP A 125 5.02 -10.64 8.85
C TRP A 125 5.07 -10.74 10.39
N PRO A 126 6.26 -10.71 11.01
CA PRO A 126 6.39 -10.64 12.46
C PRO A 126 5.87 -9.32 13.03
N THR A 127 4.86 -9.38 13.90
CA THR A 127 4.20 -8.18 14.47
C THR A 127 4.82 -7.69 15.78
N ARG A 128 5.87 -8.36 16.26
CA ARG A 128 6.53 -8.06 17.56
C ARG A 128 6.95 -6.60 17.71
N LEU A 129 7.36 -5.95 16.61
CA LEU A 129 7.75 -4.54 16.62
C LEU A 129 6.59 -3.62 17.03
N LEU A 130 5.36 -3.99 16.65
CA LEU A 130 4.15 -3.25 16.97
C LEU A 130 3.59 -3.64 18.35
N THR A 131 3.52 -4.93 18.65
CA THR A 131 2.82 -5.44 19.82
C THR A 131 3.65 -5.37 21.10
N ARG A 132 4.95 -5.71 21.06
CA ARG A 132 5.80 -5.77 22.26
C ARG A 132 6.47 -4.44 22.60
N HIS A 133 7.00 -3.75 21.59
CA HIS A 133 7.82 -2.56 21.83
C HIS A 133 7.00 -1.29 22.07
N GLN A 134 5.82 -1.18 21.45
CA GLN A 134 5.02 0.05 21.48
C GLN A 134 3.54 -0.18 21.81
N ARG A 135 3.12 -1.45 21.96
CA ARG A 135 1.75 -1.84 22.37
C ARG A 135 0.65 -1.25 21.49
N PHE A 136 0.88 -1.16 20.19
CA PHE A 136 -0.13 -0.67 19.26
C PHE A 136 -1.26 -1.67 19.08
N ARG A 137 -2.48 -1.15 18.98
CA ARG A 137 -3.67 -1.93 18.64
C ARG A 137 -3.74 -2.14 17.14
N ALA A 138 -4.34 -3.26 16.73
CA ALA A 138 -4.52 -3.61 15.33
C ALA A 138 -5.29 -2.54 14.54
N ASP A 139 -6.24 -1.87 15.18
CA ASP A 139 -7.07 -0.85 14.56
C ASP A 139 -6.37 0.50 14.34
N GLN A 140 -5.11 0.62 14.77
CA GLN A 140 -4.25 1.78 14.51
C GLN A 140 -3.31 1.54 13.32
N VAL A 141 -3.18 0.29 12.88
CA VAL A 141 -2.23 -0.12 11.86
C VAL A 141 -2.97 -0.32 10.55
N GLY A 142 -2.55 0.39 9.52
CA GLY A 142 -3.04 0.22 8.17
C GLY A 142 -2.09 -0.60 7.32
N LEU A 143 -2.64 -1.42 6.44
CA LEU A 143 -1.93 -2.14 5.39
C LEU A 143 -2.72 -1.99 4.10
N TYR A 144 -2.04 -1.82 2.98
CA TYR A 144 -2.63 -1.91 1.65
C TYR A 144 -1.61 -2.45 0.65
N GLY A 145 -2.10 -3.11 -0.40
CA GLY A 145 -1.31 -3.47 -1.55
C GLY A 145 -1.33 -2.35 -2.58
N ARG A 146 -0.21 -2.11 -3.24
CA ARG A 146 -0.13 -1.31 -4.47
C ARG A 146 0.27 -2.22 -5.60
N LEU A 147 -0.48 -2.19 -6.71
CA LEU A 147 -0.14 -2.95 -7.89
C LEU A 147 1.24 -2.50 -8.44
N LEU A 148 2.16 -3.44 -8.64
CA LEU A 148 3.50 -3.13 -9.16
C LEU A 148 3.46 -2.86 -10.66
N GLU A 149 2.65 -3.65 -11.37
CA GLU A 149 2.50 -3.59 -12.82
C GLU A 149 1.01 -3.51 -13.16
N PRO A 150 0.44 -2.30 -13.18
CA PRO A 150 -0.93 -2.14 -13.66
C PRO A 150 -1.02 -2.52 -15.16
N PRO A 151 -2.14 -3.10 -15.61
CA PRO A 151 -2.39 -3.33 -17.02
C PRO A 151 -2.18 -2.05 -17.83
N THR A 152 -1.62 -2.17 -19.04
CA THR A 152 -1.36 -1.02 -19.94
C THR A 152 -2.63 -0.26 -20.33
N THR A 153 -3.79 -0.90 -20.23
CA THR A 153 -5.10 -0.31 -20.48
C THR A 153 -5.64 0.51 -19.32
N ALA A 154 -5.03 0.40 -18.13
CA ALA A 154 -5.45 1.10 -16.94
C ALA A 154 -5.22 2.61 -17.07
N GLU A 155 -6.10 3.37 -16.45
CA GLU A 155 -5.90 4.79 -16.25
C GLU A 155 -4.64 5.04 -15.42
N PRO A 156 -3.84 6.08 -15.73
CA PRO A 156 -2.67 6.44 -14.94
C PRO A 156 -3.03 6.65 -13.47
N GLY A 157 -2.23 6.09 -12.58
CA GLY A 157 -2.43 6.24 -11.14
C GLY A 157 -1.98 5.03 -10.35
N THR A 158 -2.12 5.13 -9.04
CA THR A 158 -1.84 4.02 -8.13
C THR A 158 -3.11 3.21 -7.91
N TRP A 159 -3.10 1.96 -8.38
CA TRP A 159 -4.15 0.98 -8.09
C TRP A 159 -3.81 0.24 -6.80
N LEU A 160 -4.76 0.26 -5.87
CA LEU A 160 -4.65 -0.39 -4.58
C LEU A 160 -5.36 -1.73 -4.58
N VAL A 161 -4.78 -2.67 -3.85
CA VAL A 161 -5.32 -4.02 -3.67
C VAL A 161 -5.51 -4.25 -2.17
N PRO A 162 -6.69 -4.71 -1.72
CA PRO A 162 -6.88 -5.08 -0.33
C PRO A 162 -5.89 -6.17 0.11
N ILE A 163 -5.37 -6.02 1.33
CA ILE A 163 -4.57 -7.08 1.95
C ILE A 163 -5.51 -8.06 2.66
N ALA A 164 -5.29 -9.35 2.41
CA ALA A 164 -5.90 -10.46 3.12
C ALA A 164 -4.95 -10.94 4.22
N VAL A 165 -5.52 -11.27 5.38
CA VAL A 165 -4.81 -11.92 6.49
C VAL A 165 -5.33 -13.34 6.58
N ARG A 166 -4.44 -14.32 6.39
CA ARG A 166 -4.79 -15.75 6.30
C ARG A 166 -4.86 -16.42 7.67
N ASP A 167 -3.87 -16.11 8.51
CA ASP A 167 -3.71 -16.69 9.83
C ASP A 167 -4.01 -15.65 10.90
N GLY A 168 -4.81 -16.04 11.89
CA GLY A 168 -5.29 -15.17 12.98
C GLY A 168 -6.78 -15.32 13.23
N PRO A 169 -7.31 -14.79 14.35
CA PRO A 169 -8.73 -14.86 14.65
C PRO A 169 -9.49 -14.14 13.52
N ALA A 170 -10.31 -14.90 12.79
CA ALA A 170 -11.09 -14.37 11.68
C ALA A 170 -11.92 -13.18 12.18
N SER A 171 -11.59 -11.98 11.69
CA SER A 171 -12.48 -10.83 11.83
C SER A 171 -13.61 -11.00 10.84
N ALA A 172 -14.82 -11.29 11.31
CA ALA A 172 -16.00 -10.98 10.52
C ALA A 172 -16.00 -9.47 10.24
N GLY A 173 -16.32 -9.09 9.01
CA GLY A 173 -16.39 -7.69 8.61
C GLY A 173 -16.15 -7.51 7.12
N ASP A 174 -16.79 -6.48 6.58
CA ASP A 174 -16.65 -6.09 5.18
C ASP A 174 -15.28 -5.45 4.91
N PRO A 175 -14.82 -5.44 3.65
CA PRO A 175 -13.65 -4.69 3.26
C PRO A 175 -13.77 -3.20 3.59
N GLN A 176 -12.69 -2.59 4.07
CA GLN A 176 -12.69 -1.20 4.53
C GLN A 176 -11.49 -0.43 4.01
N LEU A 177 -11.76 0.82 3.62
CA LEU A 177 -10.77 1.85 3.41
C LEU A 177 -10.53 2.58 4.74
N LEU A 178 -9.29 2.64 5.18
CA LEU A 178 -8.87 3.43 6.33
C LEU A 178 -8.16 4.68 5.85
N LEU A 179 -8.71 5.82 6.22
CA LEU A 179 -8.08 7.12 6.04
C LEU A 179 -7.71 7.72 7.40
N ARG A 180 -6.88 8.76 7.35
CA ARG A 180 -6.51 9.54 8.51
C ARG A 180 -6.43 11.01 8.15
N THR A 181 -6.68 11.84 9.14
CA THR A 181 -6.57 13.29 9.08
C THR A 181 -5.68 13.78 10.22
N PRO A 182 -4.83 14.78 10.00
CA PRO A 182 -4.02 15.42 11.05
C PRO A 182 -4.84 16.36 11.95
N THR A 183 -5.98 16.85 11.44
CA THR A 183 -6.86 17.81 12.12
C THR A 183 -8.18 17.14 12.46
N ALA A 184 -8.88 17.66 13.47
CA ALA A 184 -10.23 17.22 13.73
C ALA A 184 -11.13 17.59 12.54
N LEU A 185 -12.06 16.70 12.20
CA LEU A 185 -13.03 16.91 11.13
C LEU A 185 -14.44 16.86 11.69
N SER A 186 -15.29 17.74 11.17
CA SER A 186 -16.72 17.73 11.47
C SER A 186 -17.48 16.74 10.59
N GLN A 187 -17.07 16.61 9.32
CA GLN A 187 -17.77 15.81 8.32
C GLN A 187 -16.80 15.16 7.33
N VAL A 188 -17.11 13.93 6.96
CA VAL A 188 -16.46 13.22 5.85
C VAL A 188 -17.55 12.80 4.88
N LEU A 189 -17.38 13.17 3.61
CA LEU A 189 -18.21 12.75 2.50
C LEU A 189 -17.42 11.78 1.64
N TRP A 190 -18.11 10.80 1.07
CA TRP A 190 -17.50 9.89 0.12
C TRP A 190 -18.48 9.49 -0.98
N ARG A 191 -17.94 9.12 -2.13
CA ARG A 191 -18.70 8.54 -3.24
C ARG A 191 -17.81 7.57 -3.98
N ALA A 192 -18.42 6.64 -4.70
CA ALA A 192 -17.70 5.64 -5.48
C ALA A 192 -18.36 5.41 -6.83
N VAL A 193 -17.55 5.00 -7.79
CA VAL A 193 -17.99 4.61 -9.13
C VAL A 193 -17.31 3.31 -9.51
N SER A 194 -18.00 2.47 -10.31
CA SER A 194 -17.36 1.30 -10.91
C SER A 194 -16.24 1.74 -11.84
N ALA A 195 -15.21 0.89 -11.98
CA ALA A 195 -14.07 1.20 -12.83
C ALA A 195 -13.74 0.05 -13.80
N PRO A 196 -14.68 -0.37 -14.67
CA PRO A 196 -14.46 -1.49 -15.58
C PRO A 196 -13.25 -1.22 -16.49
N GLY A 197 -12.41 -2.23 -16.69
CA GLY A 197 -11.16 -2.07 -17.44
C GLY A 197 -10.15 -1.11 -16.78
N LEU A 198 -10.26 -0.91 -15.46
CA LEU A 198 -9.38 -0.04 -14.67
C LEU A 198 -9.40 1.42 -15.13
N ARG A 199 -10.59 1.95 -15.40
CA ARG A 199 -10.84 3.36 -15.75
C ARG A 199 -11.96 3.91 -14.91
N CYS A 200 -11.75 5.04 -14.24
CA CYS A 200 -12.78 5.61 -13.39
C CYS A 200 -13.94 6.11 -14.25
N GLY A 201 -15.17 5.71 -13.91
CA GLY A 201 -16.36 6.29 -14.51
C GLY A 201 -16.62 7.71 -14.01
N THR A 202 -17.71 8.31 -14.48
CA THR A 202 -18.18 9.61 -13.96
C THR A 202 -18.84 9.40 -12.60
N TYR A 203 -18.39 10.14 -11.59
CA TYR A 203 -19.03 10.15 -10.28
C TYR A 203 -20.41 10.81 -10.36
N ALA A 204 -21.41 10.21 -9.72
CA ALA A 204 -22.67 10.88 -9.47
C ALA A 204 -22.48 12.03 -8.46
N ASP A 205 -23.36 13.04 -8.51
CA ASP A 205 -23.37 14.15 -7.55
C ASP A 205 -23.96 13.79 -6.18
N ASP A 206 -24.28 12.51 -5.97
CA ASP A 206 -24.78 11.98 -4.70
C ASP A 206 -23.63 11.59 -3.77
N TRP A 207 -23.30 12.48 -2.85
CA TRP A 207 -22.29 12.26 -1.81
C TRP A 207 -22.90 11.58 -0.59
N GLN A 208 -22.26 10.50 -0.14
CA GLN A 208 -22.64 9.81 1.08
C GLN A 208 -21.95 10.45 2.29
N VAL A 209 -22.73 10.80 3.31
CA VAL A 209 -22.18 11.27 4.58
C VAL A 209 -21.69 10.06 5.37
N LEU A 210 -20.42 10.06 5.76
CA LEU A 210 -19.90 9.06 6.68
C LEU A 210 -20.39 9.37 8.09
N LEU A 211 -21.43 8.68 8.53
CA LEU A 211 -21.90 8.71 9.91
C LEU A 211 -21.05 7.76 10.75
N ASP A 212 -20.33 8.29 11.73
CA ASP A 212 -19.76 7.47 12.78
C ASP A 212 -20.76 7.38 13.93
N ASN A 213 -21.52 6.28 13.96
CA ASN A 213 -22.51 6.00 15.00
C ASN A 213 -21.90 5.98 16.41
N GLN A 214 -20.56 5.87 16.51
CA GLN A 214 -19.80 5.91 17.76
C GLN A 214 -19.25 7.31 18.08
N ARG A 215 -19.34 8.27 17.15
CA ARG A 215 -18.80 9.64 17.28
C ARG A 215 -19.73 10.70 16.68
N PRO A 216 -20.83 11.04 17.37
CA PRO A 216 -21.76 12.07 16.90
C PRO A 216 -21.16 13.48 16.80
N ARG A 217 -19.93 13.71 17.31
CA ARG A 217 -19.22 14.99 17.29
C ARG A 217 -18.12 15.10 16.22
N GLY A 218 -18.08 14.16 15.26
CA GLY A 218 -17.07 14.15 14.20
C GLY A 218 -15.82 13.30 14.52
N PHE A 219 -14.75 13.52 13.77
CA PHE A 219 -13.52 12.74 13.82
C PHE A 219 -12.42 13.55 14.51
N GLY A 220 -11.92 13.08 15.66
CA GLY A 220 -10.77 13.72 16.32
C GLY A 220 -9.51 13.71 15.46
N ALA A 221 -8.61 14.66 15.70
CA ALA A 221 -7.30 14.72 15.04
C ALA A 221 -6.53 13.41 15.20
N GLY A 222 -5.97 12.89 14.10
CA GLY A 222 -5.23 11.63 14.06
C GLY A 222 -6.08 10.36 14.16
N ALA A 223 -7.41 10.47 14.28
CA ALA A 223 -8.27 9.30 14.31
C ALA A 223 -8.34 8.61 12.93
N ALA A 224 -8.45 7.28 12.96
CA ALA A 224 -8.76 6.51 11.78
C ALA A 224 -10.22 6.75 11.36
N ILE A 225 -10.41 7.11 10.10
CA ILE A 225 -11.69 7.26 9.43
C ILE A 225 -11.92 5.97 8.65
N ARG A 226 -12.98 5.23 8.99
CA ARG A 226 -13.29 3.94 8.36
C ARG A 226 -14.40 4.13 7.36
N ILE A 227 -14.12 3.90 6.08
CA ILE A 227 -15.11 3.97 5.01
C ILE A 227 -15.36 2.53 4.54
N PRO A 228 -16.60 2.00 4.69
CA PRO A 228 -16.93 0.69 4.16
C PRO A 228 -16.78 0.73 2.64
N LEU A 229 -16.16 -0.30 2.06
CA LEU A 229 -16.16 -0.40 0.60
C LEU A 229 -17.59 -0.72 0.15
N PRO A 230 -18.08 -0.09 -0.94
CA PRO A 230 -19.36 -0.46 -1.52
C PRO A 230 -19.42 -1.95 -1.81
N ASP A 231 -20.61 -2.53 -1.76
CA ASP A 231 -20.84 -3.91 -2.14
C ASP A 231 -20.24 -4.25 -3.52
N THR A 232 -19.95 -5.53 -3.74
CA THR A 232 -19.46 -6.16 -4.97
C THR A 232 -20.24 -5.79 -6.24
N ARG A 233 -21.44 -5.23 -6.11
CA ARG A 233 -22.26 -4.68 -7.20
C ARG A 233 -21.54 -3.64 -8.07
N LEU A 234 -20.56 -2.90 -7.53
CA LEU A 234 -19.74 -1.98 -8.34
C LEU A 234 -18.65 -2.69 -9.17
N GLY A 235 -18.58 -4.02 -9.12
CA GLY A 235 -17.62 -4.83 -9.85
C GLY A 235 -16.29 -5.02 -9.09
N PRO A 236 -15.32 -5.67 -9.76
CA PRO A 236 -14.01 -6.00 -9.18
C PRO A 236 -13.12 -4.76 -9.02
N SER A 237 -13.42 -3.66 -9.71
CA SER A 237 -12.64 -2.43 -9.67
C SER A 237 -13.54 -1.23 -9.45
N LEU A 238 -13.08 -0.28 -8.64
CA LEU A 238 -13.82 0.93 -8.33
C LEU A 238 -12.88 2.10 -8.06
N CYS A 239 -13.38 3.30 -8.28
CA CYS A 239 -12.73 4.54 -7.85
C CYS A 239 -13.58 5.19 -6.77
N MET A 240 -12.93 5.67 -5.72
CA MET A 240 -13.55 6.35 -4.60
C MET A 240 -13.00 7.76 -4.48
N GLU A 241 -13.88 8.70 -4.23
CA GLU A 241 -13.51 10.03 -3.78
C GLU A 241 -13.94 10.21 -2.35
N VAL A 242 -13.06 10.84 -1.58
CA VAL A 242 -13.33 11.21 -0.21
C VAL A 242 -13.00 12.68 -0.05
N GLN A 243 -13.94 13.41 0.57
CA GLN A 243 -13.84 14.82 0.85
C GLN A 243 -14.11 15.05 2.34
N ALA A 244 -13.26 15.84 2.99
CA ALA A 244 -13.40 16.20 4.39
C ALA A 244 -13.72 17.69 4.54
N ASP A 245 -14.61 18.01 5.49
CA ASP A 245 -15.06 19.36 5.84
C ASP A 245 -15.29 20.29 4.63
N PRO A 246 -16.17 19.91 3.67
CA PRO A 246 -16.40 20.67 2.45
C PRO A 246 -16.84 22.13 2.68
N ARG A 247 -17.35 22.45 3.87
CA ARG A 247 -17.81 23.79 4.26
C ARG A 247 -16.71 24.65 4.89
N ALA A 248 -15.62 24.05 5.37
CA ALA A 248 -14.55 24.78 6.04
C ALA A 248 -13.69 25.58 5.05
N ASP A 249 -13.47 25.03 3.86
CA ASP A 249 -12.79 25.70 2.74
C ASP A 249 -13.41 25.18 1.42
N PRO A 250 -14.46 25.84 0.91
CA PRO A 250 -15.16 25.39 -0.30
C PRO A 250 -14.29 25.49 -1.55
N ASP A 251 -13.29 26.38 -1.56
CA ASP A 251 -12.39 26.59 -2.70
C ASP A 251 -11.26 25.54 -2.72
N ARG A 252 -10.90 24.98 -1.56
CA ARG A 252 -9.82 23.98 -1.43
C ARG A 252 -10.17 22.86 -0.44
N PRO A 253 -11.19 22.06 -0.76
CA PRO A 253 -11.58 20.98 0.13
C PRO A 253 -10.46 19.95 0.26
N LEU A 254 -10.31 19.39 1.47
CA LEU A 254 -9.43 18.24 1.71
C LEU A 254 -10.01 17.02 0.97
N ARG A 255 -9.50 16.75 -0.23
CA ARG A 255 -9.99 15.69 -1.12
C ARG A 255 -8.88 14.70 -1.46
N THR A 256 -9.25 13.42 -1.53
CA THR A 256 -8.38 12.37 -2.07
C THR A 256 -9.20 11.43 -2.94
N GLU A 257 -8.56 10.94 -3.99
CA GLU A 257 -9.10 9.87 -4.85
C GLU A 257 -8.33 8.57 -4.59
N VAL A 258 -9.04 7.45 -4.59
CA VAL A 258 -8.51 6.12 -4.31
C VAL A 258 -9.01 5.16 -5.39
N ARG A 259 -8.09 4.54 -6.13
CA ARG A 259 -8.41 3.51 -7.14
C ARG A 259 -8.18 2.13 -6.53
N ILE A 260 -9.19 1.26 -6.56
CA ILE A 260 -9.20 -0.02 -5.84
C ILE A 260 -9.52 -1.16 -6.81
N LEU A 261 -8.74 -2.24 -6.72
CA LEU A 261 -8.96 -3.52 -7.39
C LEU A 261 -9.15 -4.61 -6.33
N ARG A 262 -10.20 -5.41 -6.45
CA ARG A 262 -10.70 -6.39 -5.46
C ARG A 262 -10.85 -7.76 -6.06
#